data_AF-A0A8J9ZXZ3-F1
#
_entry.id   AF-A0A8J9ZXZ3-F1
#
_cell.length_a   1.000
_cell.length_b   1.000
_cell.length_c   1.000
_cell.angle_alpha   90.00
_cell.angle_beta   90.00
_cell.angle_gamma   90.00
#
_symmetry.space_group_name_H-M   'P 1'
#
loop_
_entity.id
_entity.type
_entity.pdbx_description
1 polymer ?
#
loop_
_entity_poly.entity_id
_entity_poly.type
_entity_poly.pdbx_seq_one_letter_code
_entity_poly.pdbx_strand_id
1 'polypeptide(L)'
;MDVDQPLGEVVDRTTILRISTKRLSDPQQVAEAEKKLEALMTSWSEHGHVAMETLEEFAPLTEVNDKLWTVETELRQHESRRDFGERFVDLARSVYRLNDRRAALKRAISLRLGSRLIEEKSYEENTYRRTNITSSDNQI
;
A
#
# COMPACT_ATOMS: atom_id res chain seq x y z
N MET A 1 16.67 -13.19 14.38
CA MET A 1 15.48 -13.05 15.23
C MET A 1 14.30 -12.99 14.31
N ASP A 2 13.64 -14.13 14.13
CA ASP A 2 12.44 -14.22 13.33
C ASP A 2 11.30 -13.70 14.21
N VAL A 3 10.96 -12.43 14.02
CA VAL A 3 9.77 -11.88 14.67
C VAL A 3 8.60 -12.43 13.87
N ASP A 4 7.82 -13.29 14.51
CA ASP A 4 6.59 -13.85 13.95
C ASP A 4 5.77 -12.68 13.37
N GLN A 5 5.58 -12.65 12.05
CA GLN A 5 4.95 -11.56 11.31
C GLN A 5 3.79 -12.09 10.47
N PRO A 6 2.71 -11.30 10.27
CA PRO A 6 1.66 -11.68 9.33
C PRO A 6 2.26 -11.96 7.94
N LEU A 7 1.93 -13.09 7.33
CA LEU A 7 2.50 -13.45 6.02
C LEU A 7 2.14 -12.44 4.93
N GLY A 8 0.96 -11.80 5.03
CA GLY A 8 0.59 -10.68 4.17
C GLY A 8 1.52 -9.47 4.27
N GLU A 9 2.08 -9.19 5.44
CA GLU A 9 3.09 -8.12 5.65
C GLU A 9 4.41 -8.46 4.96
N VAL A 10 4.81 -9.74 4.98
CA VAL A 10 6.02 -10.20 4.31
C VAL A 10 5.90 -10.05 2.79
N VAL A 11 4.75 -10.44 2.22
CA VAL A 11 4.49 -10.27 0.78
C VAL A 11 4.43 -8.79 0.41
N ASP A 12 3.74 -7.97 1.21
CA ASP A 12 3.64 -6.54 1.00
C ASP A 12 5.00 -5.83 0.96
N ARG A 13 5.85 -6.06 1.96
CA ARG A 13 7.23 -5.58 1.97
C ARG A 13 8.03 -6.05 0.75
N THR A 14 7.84 -7.29 0.34
CA THR A 14 8.50 -7.84 -0.85
C THR A 14 8.10 -7.05 -2.09
N THR A 15 6.80 -6.75 -2.28
CA THR A 15 6.34 -5.93 -3.41
C THR A 15 6.89 -4.50 -3.37
N ILE A 16 6.95 -3.88 -2.18
CA ILE A 16 7.53 -2.53 -2.01
C ILE A 16 9.01 -2.51 -2.36
N LEU A 17 9.79 -3.47 -1.88
CA LEU A 17 11.21 -3.55 -2.18
C LEU A 17 11.44 -3.73 -3.68
N ARG A 18 10.65 -4.58 -4.36
CA ARG A 18 10.71 -4.75 -5.83
C ARG A 18 10.38 -3.47 -6.61
N ILE A 19 9.49 -2.63 -6.10
CA ILE A 19 9.18 -1.32 -6.72
C ILE A 19 10.34 -0.36 -6.45
N SER A 20 10.84 -0.36 -5.21
CA SER A 20 11.91 0.52 -4.75
C SER A 20 13.19 0.30 -5.56
N THR A 21 13.60 -0.96 -5.79
CA THR A 21 14.80 -1.27 -6.59
C THR A 21 14.70 -0.79 -8.04
N LYS A 22 13.49 -0.63 -8.58
CA LYS A 22 13.24 -0.11 -9.93
C LYS A 22 13.13 1.41 -10.00
N ARG A 23 12.72 2.07 -8.91
CA ARG A 23 12.40 3.51 -8.89
C ARG A 23 13.46 4.38 -8.19
N LEU A 24 14.27 3.81 -7.31
CA LEU A 24 15.36 4.54 -6.65
C LEU A 24 16.47 4.88 -7.65
N SER A 25 17.07 6.07 -7.50
CA SER A 25 18.18 6.53 -8.34
C SER A 25 19.54 6.43 -7.65
N ASP A 26 19.57 6.32 -6.32
CA ASP A 26 20.80 6.19 -5.52
C ASP A 26 21.26 4.72 -5.52
N PRO A 27 22.43 4.40 -6.09
CA PRO A 27 22.93 3.02 -6.17
C PRO A 27 23.12 2.37 -4.79
N GLN A 28 23.48 3.13 -3.76
CA GLN A 28 23.66 2.59 -2.42
C GLN A 28 22.31 2.17 -1.81
N GLN A 29 21.26 2.96 -2.04
CA GLN A 29 19.91 2.62 -1.60
C GLN A 29 19.33 1.43 -2.36
N VAL A 30 19.62 1.34 -3.67
CA VAL A 30 19.24 0.18 -4.49
C VAL A 30 19.90 -1.09 -3.95
N ALA A 31 21.21 -1.08 -3.73
CA ALA A 31 21.94 -2.25 -3.23
C ALA A 31 21.43 -2.73 -1.86
N GLU A 32 21.11 -1.79 -0.96
CA GLU A 32 20.54 -2.12 0.35
C GLU A 32 19.10 -2.68 0.23
N ALA A 33 18.30 -2.16 -0.71
CA ALA A 33 16.96 -2.70 -0.98
C ALA A 33 17.00 -4.10 -1.61
N GLU A 34 17.94 -4.35 -2.53
CA GLU A 34 18.18 -5.66 -3.14
C GLU A 34 18.60 -6.69 -2.10
N LYS A 35 19.53 -6.34 -1.21
CA LYS A 35 19.97 -7.21 -0.10
C LYS A 35 18.79 -7.60 0.81
N LYS A 36 17.93 -6.64 1.15
CA LYS A 36 16.71 -6.91 1.96
C LYS A 36 15.72 -7.79 1.22
N LEU A 37 15.54 -7.56 -0.07
CA LEU A 37 14.65 -8.34 -0.93
C LEU A 37 15.13 -9.79 -1.01
N GLU A 38 16.42 -10.01 -1.25
CA GLU A 38 17.05 -11.33 -1.28
C GLU A 38 16.86 -12.06 0.04
N ALA A 39 17.19 -11.43 1.17
CA ALA A 39 17.01 -12.03 2.50
C ALA A 39 15.56 -12.46 2.76
N LEU A 40 14.58 -11.64 2.33
CA LEU A 40 13.17 -11.96 2.48
C LEU A 40 12.72 -13.12 1.59
N MET A 41 13.15 -13.13 0.33
CA MET A 41 12.80 -14.19 -0.61
C MET A 41 13.41 -15.53 -0.21
N THR A 42 14.68 -15.52 0.25
CA THR A 42 15.35 -16.71 0.78
C THR A 42 14.58 -17.27 1.98
N SER A 43 14.33 -16.44 3.00
CA SER A 43 13.56 -16.85 4.19
C SER A 43 12.17 -17.39 3.82
N TRP A 44 11.45 -16.75 2.89
CA TRP A 44 10.14 -17.21 2.43
C TRP A 44 10.20 -18.62 1.82
N SER A 45 11.20 -18.86 0.98
CA SER A 45 11.38 -20.17 0.33
C SER A 45 11.82 -21.27 1.31
N GLU A 46 12.68 -20.95 2.28
CA GLU A 46 13.15 -21.89 3.30
C GLU A 46 12.01 -22.40 4.19
N HIS A 47 10.98 -21.58 4.40
CA HIS A 47 9.76 -21.97 5.12
C HIS A 47 8.77 -22.78 4.27
N GLY A 48 9.11 -23.11 3.01
CA GLY A 48 8.30 -23.97 2.15
C GLY A 48 7.03 -23.31 1.62
N HIS A 49 6.95 -21.98 1.63
CA HIS A 49 5.81 -21.26 1.06
C HIS A 49 5.81 -21.33 -0.47
N VAL A 50 4.61 -21.24 -1.07
CA VAL A 50 4.44 -21.14 -2.52
C VAL A 50 5.10 -19.87 -3.06
N ALA A 51 5.46 -19.87 -4.35
CA ALA A 51 5.95 -18.65 -4.99
C ALA A 51 4.91 -17.53 -4.85
N MET A 52 5.34 -16.36 -4.34
CA MET A 52 4.44 -15.26 -4.01
C MET A 52 3.61 -14.81 -5.23
N GLU A 53 4.19 -14.88 -6.42
CA GLU A 53 3.56 -14.53 -7.70
C GLU A 53 2.37 -15.41 -8.06
N THR A 54 2.24 -16.59 -7.43
CA THR A 54 1.09 -17.48 -7.63
C THR A 54 -0.11 -17.10 -6.77
N LEU A 55 0.06 -16.19 -5.81
CA LEU A 55 -1.03 -15.65 -5.00
C LEU A 55 -1.87 -14.69 -5.86
N GLU A 56 -3.17 -14.89 -5.85
CA GLU A 56 -4.14 -14.06 -6.59
C GLU A 56 -4.03 -12.57 -6.20
N GLU A 57 -3.71 -12.29 -4.94
CA GLU A 57 -3.57 -10.95 -4.40
C GLU A 57 -2.24 -10.27 -4.73
N PHE A 58 -1.24 -11.00 -5.25
CA PHE A 58 0.12 -10.49 -5.43
C PHE A 58 0.19 -9.35 -6.45
N ALA A 59 -0.41 -9.54 -7.63
CA ALA A 59 -0.44 -8.51 -8.66
C ALA A 59 -1.25 -7.26 -8.23
N PRO A 60 -2.48 -7.41 -7.67
CA PRO A 60 -3.21 -6.27 -7.10
C PRO A 60 -2.46 -5.53 -5.99
N LEU A 61 -1.74 -6.24 -5.11
CA LEU A 61 -0.96 -5.63 -4.04
C LEU A 61 0.21 -4.82 -4.60
N THR A 62 0.90 -5.38 -5.59
CA THR A 62 1.97 -4.69 -6.32
C THR A 62 1.44 -3.42 -6.99
N GLU A 63 0.28 -3.50 -7.66
CA GLU A 63 -0.36 -2.35 -8.32
C GLU A 63 -0.73 -1.24 -7.33
N VAL A 64 -1.30 -1.60 -6.18
CA VAL A 64 -1.66 -0.62 -5.14
C VAL A 64 -0.42 0.04 -4.53
N ASN A 65 0.65 -0.72 -4.29
CA ASN A 65 1.91 -0.16 -3.80
C ASN A 65 2.57 0.77 -4.84
N ASP A 66 2.48 0.45 -6.12
CA ASP A 66 3.00 1.30 -7.20
C ASP A 66 2.21 2.62 -7.33
N LYS A 67 0.88 2.53 -7.19
CA LYS A 67 -0.01 3.70 -7.11
C LYS A 67 0.32 4.58 -5.90
N LEU A 68 0.49 3.98 -4.72
CA LEU A 68 0.86 4.71 -3.50
C LEU A 68 2.19 5.45 -3.68
N TRP A 69 3.21 4.79 -4.24
CA TRP A 69 4.48 5.45 -4.55
C TRP A 69 4.30 6.67 -5.45
N THR A 70 3.51 6.52 -6.51
CA THR A 70 3.25 7.59 -7.48
C THR A 70 2.51 8.76 -6.83
N VAL A 71 1.47 8.48 -6.04
CA VAL A 71 0.73 9.49 -5.26
C VAL A 71 1.65 10.21 -4.29
N GLU A 72 2.49 9.49 -3.54
CA GLU A 72 3.43 10.09 -2.59
C GLU A 72 4.47 10.96 -3.29
N THR A 73 4.97 10.53 -4.45
CA THR A 73 5.91 11.30 -5.27
C THR A 73 5.27 12.60 -5.74
N GLU A 74 4.05 12.56 -6.26
CA GLU A 74 3.32 13.76 -6.68
C GLU A 74 3.04 14.69 -5.50
N LEU A 75 2.61 14.16 -4.35
CA LEU A 75 2.40 14.95 -3.13
C LEU A 75 3.69 15.68 -2.69
N ARG A 76 4.85 15.01 -2.72
CA ARG A 76 6.15 15.64 -2.41
C ARG A 76 6.52 16.74 -3.41
N GLN A 77 6.15 16.61 -4.68
CA GLN A 77 6.36 17.66 -5.67
C GLN A 77 5.44 18.88 -5.46
N HIS A 78 4.19 18.65 -5.06
CA HIS A 78 3.30 19.74 -4.65
C HIS A 78 3.81 20.45 -3.40
N GLU A 79 4.27 19.70 -2.40
CA GLU A 79 4.87 20.23 -1.16
C GLU A 79 6.08 21.13 -1.46
N SER A 80 6.99 20.70 -2.34
CA SER A 80 8.20 21.47 -2.68
C SER A 80 7.87 22.80 -3.38
N ARG A 81 6.76 22.86 -4.10
CA ARG A 81 6.23 24.09 -4.73
C ARG A 81 5.27 24.87 -3.82
N ARG A 82 4.91 24.33 -2.65
CA ARG A 82 3.85 24.85 -1.76
C ARG A 82 2.51 25.04 -2.47
N ASP A 83 2.20 24.12 -3.37
CA ASP A 83 0.98 24.14 -4.18
C ASP A 83 -0.05 23.15 -3.61
N PHE A 84 -1.02 23.69 -2.88
CA PHE A 84 -2.05 22.93 -2.14
C PHE A 84 -3.44 23.02 -2.79
N GLY A 85 -3.49 23.13 -4.12
CA GLY A 85 -4.74 23.18 -4.87
C GLY A 85 -5.55 21.88 -4.87
N GLU A 86 -6.57 21.82 -5.72
CA GLU A 86 -7.51 20.69 -5.82
C GLU A 86 -6.80 19.35 -6.05
N ARG A 87 -5.80 19.32 -6.93
CA ARG A 87 -5.02 18.10 -7.21
C ARG A 87 -4.34 17.55 -5.96
N PHE A 88 -3.75 18.41 -5.12
CA PHE A 88 -3.14 18.00 -3.86
C PHE A 88 -4.17 17.38 -2.92
N VAL A 89 -5.35 18.02 -2.79
CA VAL A 89 -6.45 17.52 -1.96
C VAL A 89 -6.93 16.15 -2.45
N ASP A 90 -7.07 15.96 -3.76
CA ASP A 90 -7.50 14.68 -4.34
C ASP A 90 -6.49 13.56 -4.13
N LEU A 91 -5.20 13.86 -4.32
CA LEU A 91 -4.11 12.93 -4.04
C LEU A 91 -4.11 12.53 -2.57
N ALA A 92 -4.16 13.50 -1.65
CA ALA A 92 -4.19 13.25 -0.22
C ALA A 92 -5.41 12.40 0.20
N ARG A 93 -6.58 12.67 -0.38
CA ARG A 93 -7.78 11.84 -0.17
C ARG A 93 -7.67 10.45 -0.78
N SER A 94 -6.87 10.25 -1.82
CA SER A 94 -6.67 8.92 -2.40
C SER A 94 -5.85 7.99 -1.51
N VAL A 95 -4.98 8.55 -0.66
CA VAL A 95 -4.05 7.79 0.19
C VAL A 95 -4.78 6.82 1.12
N TYR A 96 -5.82 7.25 1.84
CA TYR A 96 -6.54 6.34 2.75
C TYR A 96 -7.24 5.21 1.98
N ARG A 97 -7.88 5.51 0.84
CA ARG A 97 -8.54 4.49 0.01
C ARG A 97 -7.55 3.44 -0.51
N LEU A 98 -6.37 3.88 -0.95
CA LEU A 98 -5.31 2.99 -1.41
C LEU A 98 -4.74 2.16 -0.24
N ASN A 99 -4.53 2.78 0.93
CA ASN A 99 -4.06 2.08 2.13
C ASN A 99 -5.08 1.06 2.67
N ASP A 100 -6.38 1.34 2.55
CA ASP A 100 -7.45 0.41 2.93
C ASP A 100 -7.48 -0.77 1.98
N ARG A 101 -7.34 -0.53 0.67
CA ARG A 101 -7.20 -1.60 -0.32
C ARG A 101 -5.96 -2.45 -0.08
N ARG A 102 -4.82 -1.83 0.21
CA ARG A 102 -3.56 -2.52 0.56
C ARG A 102 -3.74 -3.42 1.79
N ALA A 103 -4.36 -2.89 2.85
CA ALA A 103 -4.65 -3.65 4.07
C ALA A 103 -5.57 -4.85 3.82
N ALA A 104 -6.63 -4.66 3.02
CA ALA A 104 -7.53 -5.75 2.64
C ALA A 104 -6.81 -6.88 1.89
N LEU A 105 -5.90 -6.53 0.96
CA LEU A 105 -5.11 -7.50 0.21
C LEU A 105 -4.12 -8.26 1.11
N LYS A 106 -3.43 -7.55 2.01
CA LYS A 106 -2.54 -8.17 3.01
C LYS A 106 -3.29 -9.18 3.88
N ARG A 107 -4.49 -8.80 4.37
CA ARG A 107 -5.33 -9.68 5.17
C ARG A 107 -5.74 -10.92 4.39
N ALA A 108 -6.16 -10.77 3.13
CA ALA A 108 -6.53 -11.90 2.27
C ALA A 108 -5.35 -12.87 2.08
N ILE A 109 -4.13 -12.37 1.87
CA ILE A 109 -2.92 -13.20 1.79
C ILE A 109 -2.67 -13.95 3.11
N SER A 110 -2.71 -13.26 4.25
CA SER A 110 -2.52 -13.89 5.56
C SER A 110 -3.53 -15.00 5.80
N LEU A 111 -4.81 -14.78 5.45
CA LEU A 111 -5.86 -15.80 5.56
C LEU A 111 -5.61 -16.99 4.63
N ARG A 112 -5.28 -16.73 3.36
CA ARG A 112 -5.01 -17.76 2.34
C ARG A 112 -3.86 -18.68 2.73
N LEU A 113 -2.82 -18.11 3.34
CA LEU A 113 -1.62 -18.84 3.75
C LEU A 113 -1.73 -19.45 5.16
N GLY A 114 -2.88 -19.32 5.83
CA GLY A 114 -3.06 -19.81 7.20
C GLY A 114 -2.12 -19.15 8.20
N SER A 115 -1.81 -17.87 7.99
CA SER A 115 -0.89 -17.13 8.86
C SER A 115 -1.40 -17.12 10.30
N ARG A 116 -0.50 -17.45 11.24
CA ARG A 116 -0.79 -17.41 12.67
C ARG A 116 -1.15 -16.01 13.15
N LEU A 117 -0.61 -14.99 12.49
CA LEU A 117 -0.84 -13.59 12.80
C LEU A 117 -1.58 -12.91 11.66
N ILE A 118 -2.61 -12.17 12.01
CA ILE A 118 -3.38 -11.36 11.07
C ILE A 118 -3.33 -9.93 11.59
N GLU A 119 -2.98 -8.99 10.71
CA GLU A 119 -3.06 -7.58 11.04
C GLU A 119 -4.54 -7.18 11.16
N GLU A 120 -4.91 -6.60 12.30
CA GLU A 120 -6.21 -6.00 12.52
C GLU A 120 -6.08 -4.48 12.50
N LYS A 121 -6.86 -3.84 11.63
CA LYS A 121 -7.05 -2.39 11.68
C LYS A 121 -8.42 -2.10 12.31
N SER A 122 -8.41 -1.29 13.36
CA SER A 122 -9.62 -0.65 13.87
C SER A 122 -9.91 0.58 13.01
N TYR A 123 -11.04 0.58 12.32
CA TYR A 123 -11.53 1.75 11.59
C TYR A 123 -12.80 2.26 12.29
N GLU A 124 -12.79 3.54 12.69
CA GLU A 124 -14.04 4.25 12.95
C GLU A 124 -14.69 4.56 11.60
N GLU A 125 -15.94 4.11 11.43
CA GLU A 125 -16.70 4.30 10.21
C GLU A 125 -16.99 5.80 10.01
N ASN A 126 -16.20 6.46 9.16
CA ASN A 126 -16.39 7.88 8.85
C ASN A 126 -17.56 8.06 7.87
N THR A 127 -18.79 8.04 8.39
CA THR A 127 -20.00 8.35 7.59
C THR A 127 -20.06 9.86 7.30
N TYR A 128 -19.45 10.29 6.20
CA TYR A 128 -19.76 11.62 5.64
C TYR A 128 -21.14 11.57 4.97
N ARG A 129 -22.19 11.94 5.69
CA ARG A 129 -23.50 12.24 5.10
C ARG A 129 -23.37 13.51 4.25
N ARG A 130 -23.48 13.36 2.93
CA ARG A 130 -23.65 14.48 2.01
C ARG A 130 -25.08 15.01 2.19
N THR A 131 -25.25 16.02 3.04
CA THR A 131 -26.50 16.78 3.12
C THR A 131 -26.65 17.55 1.81
N ASN A 132 -27.54 17.08 0.93
CA ASN A 132 -28.00 17.86 -0.20
C ASN A 132 -28.78 19.07 0.34
N ILE A 133 -28.17 20.24 0.34
CA ILE A 133 -28.88 21.51 0.47
C ILE A 133 -29.52 21.74 -0.90
N THR A 134 -30.79 21.40 -1.04
CA THR A 134 -31.63 21.94 -2.11
C THR A 134 -31.91 23.40 -1.78
N SER A 135 -31.14 24.32 -2.37
CA SER A 135 -31.59 25.69 -2.57
C SER A 135 -32.77 25.65 -3.54
N SER A 136 -33.98 25.83 -3.01
CA SER A 136 -35.16 26.15 -3.79
C SER A 136 -35.55 27.59 -3.46
N ASP A 137 -34.81 28.53 -4.02
CA ASP A 137 -35.37 29.81 -4.42
C ASP A 137 -35.73 29.66 -5.90
N ASN A 138 -37.02 29.68 -6.25
CA ASN A 138 -37.64 30.74 -7.06
C ASN A 138 -39.06 30.37 -7.53
N GLN A 139 -39.93 31.39 -7.56
CA GLN A 139 -41.30 31.50 -8.13
C GLN A 139 -42.42 30.92 -7.23
N ILE A 140 -43.38 31.70 -6.71
CA ILE A 140 -44.14 32.87 -7.23
C ILE A 140 -44.30 33.94 -6.14
#